data_AF-A0AAN7L9H9-F1
#
_entry.id   AF-A0AAN7L9H9-F1
#
_cell.length_a   1.000
_cell.length_b   1.000
_cell.length_c   1.000
_cell.angle_alpha   90.00
_cell.angle_beta   90.00
_cell.angle_gamma   90.00
#
_symmetry.space_group_name_H-M   'P 1'
#
loop_
_entity.id
_entity.type
_entity.pdbx_description
1 polymer ?
#
loop_
_entity_poly.entity_id
_entity_poly.type
_entity_poly.pdbx_seq_one_letter_code
_entity_poly.pdbx_strand_id
1 'polypeptide(L)'
;MMILSSGTENLKLIAEYFQKSEALGGPTRDWVGIYEECATILYQEIDYINEGKNADKFRRDFRNIKWVRVPLVYWDYTASKVLTLEYAPGIKINQLEMIDSRGYDRSRISSRAIEAYLIQILKTGFFHADPHPGNLAIDKDETIIYYDFGMMGEIKSFTREKLLELFYSVYEKDAKKVMKALIDLGALQPMGDLSAVRRSIQFFLDNLLTQTPDQQQTLAAIGEDLFAIAQDQPFRFPSTFTFVVRAFSTLEGIGYILDPEYSFIKIAAPYAQARINAVTMPYRVQRIEEFVNQLEAGDLKFRVRVLEAERAARKATILQMATMYTVLGGTLLNLGVSLSSQGNQFIAYGSFVGAGVFLTLFLLSMQRVKKLDKFENVI
;
A
#
# COMPACT_ATOMS: atom_id res chain seq x y z
N MET A 1 8.33 -5.82 -45.40
CA MET A 1 9.28 -4.76 -45.05
C MET A 1 9.10 -3.53 -45.95
N MET A 2 9.24 -3.64 -47.28
CA MET A 2 9.05 -2.49 -48.19
C MET A 2 7.62 -1.89 -48.17
N ILE A 3 6.58 -2.73 -48.03
CA ILE A 3 5.17 -2.28 -47.93
C ILE A 3 4.87 -1.66 -46.54
N LEU A 4 5.50 -2.20 -45.48
CA LEU A 4 5.37 -1.68 -44.12
C LEU A 4 6.10 -0.35 -43.97
N SER A 5 7.31 -0.22 -44.55
CA SER A 5 8.06 1.04 -44.54
C SER A 5 7.31 2.13 -45.30
N SER A 6 6.78 1.83 -46.49
CA SER A 6 5.93 2.77 -47.23
C SER A 6 4.61 3.07 -46.52
N GLY A 7 4.05 2.10 -45.79
CA GLY A 7 2.84 2.27 -44.98
C GLY A 7 3.08 3.21 -43.79
N THR A 8 4.20 3.05 -43.09
CA THR A 8 4.60 3.94 -41.99
C THR A 8 4.91 5.35 -42.51
N GLU A 9 5.56 5.50 -43.67
CA GLU A 9 5.77 6.82 -44.28
C GLU A 9 4.47 7.54 -44.64
N ASN A 10 3.49 6.80 -45.19
CA ASN A 10 2.17 7.36 -45.48
C ASN A 10 1.43 7.79 -44.20
N LEU A 11 1.50 6.98 -43.14
CA LEU A 11 0.92 7.32 -41.84
C LEU A 11 1.60 8.54 -41.20
N LYS A 12 2.92 8.70 -41.39
CA LYS A 12 3.65 9.89 -40.95
C LYS A 12 3.13 11.15 -41.64
N LEU A 13 2.95 11.10 -42.95
CA LEU A 13 2.43 12.24 -43.73
C LEU A 13 1.00 12.61 -43.30
N ILE A 14 0.16 11.61 -43.00
CA ILE A 14 -1.18 11.84 -42.47
C ILE A 14 -1.12 12.49 -41.09
N ALA A 15 -0.26 12.00 -40.19
CA ALA A 15 -0.08 12.58 -38.86
C ALA A 15 0.42 14.03 -38.93
N GLU A 16 1.40 14.32 -39.79
CA GLU A 16 1.89 15.68 -40.04
C GLU A 16 0.81 16.60 -40.63
N TYR A 17 -0.06 16.08 -41.49
CA TYR A 17 -1.20 16.82 -42.03
C TYR A 17 -2.25 17.11 -40.94
N PHE A 18 -2.57 16.12 -40.10
CA PHE A 18 -3.51 16.30 -38.98
C PHE A 18 -2.98 17.28 -37.93
N GLN A 19 -1.67 17.26 -37.65
CA GLN A 19 -1.02 18.21 -36.75
C GLN A 19 -1.18 19.67 -37.21
N LYS A 20 -1.14 19.89 -38.52
CA LYS A 20 -1.26 21.21 -39.15
C LYS A 20 -2.72 21.66 -39.35
N SER A 21 -3.69 20.76 -39.20
CA SER A 21 -5.11 21.04 -39.41
C SER A 21 -5.80 21.52 -38.13
N GLU A 22 -6.27 22.76 -38.11
CA GLU A 22 -7.03 23.32 -37.00
C GLU A 22 -8.36 22.57 -36.76
N ALA A 23 -8.96 22.00 -37.81
CA ALA A 23 -10.23 21.27 -37.73
C ALA A 23 -10.13 19.90 -37.02
N LEU A 24 -8.93 19.32 -36.92
CA LEU A 24 -8.69 17.98 -36.35
C LEU A 24 -7.94 18.05 -35.00
N GLY A 25 -7.98 19.21 -34.34
CA GLY A 25 -7.38 19.43 -33.02
C GLY A 25 -6.07 20.22 -33.03
N GLY A 26 -5.49 20.52 -34.20
CA GLY A 26 -4.31 21.38 -34.33
C GLY A 26 -3.18 21.07 -33.33
N PRO A 27 -2.45 22.07 -32.80
CA PRO A 27 -1.36 21.87 -31.84
C PRO A 27 -1.77 21.31 -30.47
N THR A 28 -3.07 21.14 -30.18
CA THR A 28 -3.54 20.63 -28.88
C THR A 28 -3.49 19.10 -28.77
N ARG A 29 -3.35 18.38 -29.89
CA ARG A 29 -3.13 16.93 -29.95
C ARG A 29 -1.81 16.63 -30.64
N ASP A 30 -1.00 15.77 -30.02
CA ASP A 30 0.30 15.36 -30.54
C ASP A 30 0.16 14.17 -31.50
N TRP A 31 -0.33 14.46 -32.71
CA TRP A 31 -0.54 13.45 -33.75
C TRP A 31 0.78 12.81 -34.21
N VAL A 32 1.86 13.59 -34.23
CA VAL A 32 3.20 13.10 -34.59
C VAL A 32 3.73 12.15 -33.52
N GLY A 33 3.59 12.49 -32.23
CA GLY A 33 3.95 11.60 -31.13
C GLY A 33 3.15 10.29 -31.13
N ILE A 34 1.85 10.34 -31.42
CA ILE A 34 1.01 9.13 -31.59
C ILE A 34 1.54 8.26 -32.73
N TYR A 35 1.87 8.87 -33.88
CA TYR A 35 2.46 8.13 -35.00
C TYR A 35 3.79 7.48 -34.61
N GLU A 36 4.70 8.21 -33.95
CA GLU A 36 6.00 7.70 -33.53
C GLU A 36 5.86 6.52 -32.57
N GLU A 37 4.90 6.59 -31.64
CA GLU A 37 4.58 5.50 -30.72
C GLU A 37 4.04 4.27 -31.48
N CYS A 38 3.05 4.45 -32.35
CA CYS A 38 2.51 3.37 -33.18
C CYS A 38 3.57 2.74 -34.09
N ALA A 39 4.42 3.55 -34.73
CA ALA A 39 5.49 3.08 -35.59
C ALA A 39 6.51 2.27 -34.79
N THR A 40 6.90 2.75 -33.61
CA THR A 40 7.81 2.03 -32.71
C THR A 40 7.25 0.66 -32.32
N ILE A 41 5.97 0.58 -31.97
CA ILE A 41 5.29 -0.68 -31.64
C ILE A 41 5.29 -1.63 -32.86
N LEU A 42 4.92 -1.14 -34.04
CA LEU A 42 4.90 -1.95 -35.27
C LEU A 42 6.28 -2.50 -35.62
N TYR A 43 7.35 -1.71 -35.45
CA TYR A 43 8.71 -2.19 -35.68
C TYR A 43 9.15 -3.23 -34.65
N GLN A 44 8.69 -3.12 -33.40
CA GLN A 44 8.95 -4.12 -32.36
C GLN A 44 8.22 -5.44 -32.64
N GLU A 45 6.99 -5.39 -33.16
CA GLU A 45 6.19 -6.58 -33.49
C GLU A 45 6.75 -7.39 -34.66
N ILE A 46 7.49 -6.77 -35.58
CA ILE A 46 8.06 -7.45 -36.75
C ILE A 46 9.48 -7.98 -36.53
N ASP A 47 10.11 -7.68 -35.38
CA ASP A 47 11.42 -8.22 -35.02
C ASP A 47 11.28 -9.50 -34.17
N TYR A 48 11.15 -10.63 -34.86
CA TYR A 48 11.03 -11.93 -34.23
C TYR A 48 12.29 -12.41 -33.50
N ILE A 49 13.46 -11.83 -33.79
CA ILE A 49 14.66 -12.10 -32.99
C ILE A 49 14.52 -11.42 -31.63
N ASN A 50 13.99 -10.20 -31.60
CA ASN A 50 13.69 -9.50 -30.35
C ASN A 50 12.60 -10.21 -29.55
N GLU A 51 11.53 -10.67 -30.21
CA GLU A 51 10.48 -11.47 -29.57
C GLU A 51 11.04 -12.77 -28.95
N GLY A 52 11.88 -13.51 -29.67
CA GLY A 52 12.55 -14.70 -29.11
C GLY A 52 13.42 -14.37 -27.88
N LYS A 53 14.14 -13.24 -27.89
CA LYS A 53 14.94 -12.79 -26.74
C LYS A 53 14.06 -12.42 -25.55
N ASN A 54 12.92 -11.79 -25.81
CA ASN A 54 11.92 -11.47 -24.82
C ASN A 54 11.33 -12.73 -24.18
N ALA A 55 10.99 -13.75 -24.99
CA ALA A 55 10.52 -15.04 -24.51
C ALA A 55 11.55 -15.71 -23.59
N ASP A 56 12.82 -15.72 -23.97
CA ASP A 56 13.90 -16.29 -23.14
C ASP A 56 14.11 -15.52 -21.83
N LYS A 57 14.04 -14.18 -21.85
CA LYS A 57 14.09 -13.35 -20.64
C LYS A 57 12.92 -13.67 -19.72
N PHE A 58 11.70 -13.70 -20.25
CA PHE A 58 10.49 -14.00 -19.50
C PHE A 58 10.53 -15.41 -18.88
N ARG A 59 10.97 -16.41 -19.66
CA ARG A 59 11.18 -17.79 -19.21
C ARG A 59 12.16 -17.86 -18.03
N ARG A 60 13.26 -17.10 -18.09
CA ARG A 60 14.23 -17.02 -16.99
C ARG A 60 13.62 -16.39 -15.73
N ASP A 61 12.82 -15.33 -15.89
CA ASP A 61 12.18 -14.63 -14.78
C ASP A 61 11.16 -15.53 -14.07
N PHE A 62 10.45 -16.38 -14.82
CA PHE A 62 9.44 -17.33 -14.31
C PHE A 62 9.97 -18.73 -13.99
N ARG A 63 11.29 -19.00 -14.07
CA ARG A 63 11.87 -20.35 -13.86
C ARG A 63 11.48 -21.07 -12.56
N ASN A 64 11.14 -20.31 -11.52
CA ASN A 64 10.74 -20.80 -10.20
C ASN A 64 9.23 -20.88 -10.00
N ILE A 65 8.43 -20.44 -10.97
CA ILE A 65 6.97 -20.40 -10.93
C ILE A 65 6.44 -21.53 -11.82
N LYS A 66 6.08 -22.66 -11.20
CA LYS A 66 5.75 -23.90 -11.93
C LYS A 66 4.48 -23.83 -12.75
N TRP A 67 3.58 -22.91 -12.43
CA TRP A 67 2.30 -22.71 -13.10
C TRP A 67 2.35 -21.65 -14.21
N VAL A 68 3.54 -21.17 -14.58
CA VAL A 68 3.78 -20.37 -15.79
C VAL A 68 4.72 -21.14 -16.72
N ARG A 69 4.29 -21.34 -17.97
CA ARG A 69 5.06 -22.02 -19.01
C ARG A 69 5.34 -21.06 -20.17
N VAL A 70 6.59 -21.11 -20.63
CA VAL A 70 7.06 -20.39 -21.82
C VAL A 70 7.70 -21.42 -22.73
N PRO A 71 7.21 -21.60 -23.96
CA PRO A 71 7.83 -22.46 -24.96
C PRO A 71 9.33 -22.14 -25.15
N LEU A 72 10.16 -23.17 -25.30
CA LEU A 72 11.56 -22.96 -25.68
C LEU A 72 11.67 -22.32 -27.07
N VAL A 73 12.55 -21.33 -27.22
CA VAL A 73 12.92 -20.80 -28.53
C VAL A 73 13.96 -21.72 -29.16
N TYR A 74 13.70 -22.20 -30.38
CA TYR A 74 14.69 -22.91 -31.17
C TYR A 74 15.46 -21.93 -32.06
N TRP A 75 16.57 -21.45 -31.53
CA TRP A 75 17.39 -20.42 -32.17
C TRP A 75 17.96 -20.83 -33.54
N ASP A 76 18.28 -22.11 -33.74
CA ASP A 76 18.76 -22.64 -35.03
C ASP A 76 17.71 -22.54 -36.14
N TYR A 77 16.42 -22.42 -35.79
CA TYR A 77 15.30 -22.28 -36.71
C TYR A 77 14.63 -20.90 -36.61
N THR A 78 15.24 -19.94 -35.90
CA THR A 78 14.70 -18.59 -35.71
C THR A 78 15.51 -17.58 -36.51
N ALA A 79 14.80 -16.70 -37.21
CA ALA A 79 15.37 -15.64 -38.04
C ALA A 79 14.49 -14.39 -37.96
N SER A 80 14.93 -13.28 -38.57
CA SER A 80 14.22 -11.99 -38.50
C SER A 80 12.77 -11.99 -39.01
N LYS A 81 12.31 -13.06 -39.67
CA LYS A 81 10.95 -13.20 -40.20
C LYS A 81 10.28 -14.53 -39.87
N VAL A 82 10.93 -15.38 -39.07
CA VAL A 82 10.35 -16.63 -38.56
C VAL A 82 10.79 -16.83 -37.12
N LEU A 83 9.85 -16.92 -36.18
CA LEU A 83 10.09 -17.35 -34.80
C LEU A 83 9.69 -18.83 -34.67
N THR A 84 10.62 -19.68 -34.21
CA THR A 84 10.34 -21.11 -34.01
C THR A 84 10.37 -21.45 -32.51
N LEU A 85 9.23 -21.92 -31.99
CA LEU A 85 9.02 -22.25 -30.59
C LEU A 85 8.73 -23.75 -30.38
N GLU A 86 8.95 -24.22 -29.15
CA GLU A 86 8.43 -25.51 -28.67
C GLU A 86 6.93 -25.61 -28.87
N TYR A 87 6.50 -26.72 -29.44
CA TYR A 87 5.07 -27.02 -29.51
C TYR A 87 4.54 -27.34 -28.11
N ALA A 88 3.87 -26.39 -27.50
CA ALA A 88 3.18 -26.55 -26.22
C ALA A 88 1.66 -26.54 -26.45
N PRO A 89 0.98 -27.69 -26.45
CA PRO A 89 -0.47 -27.73 -26.62
C PRO A 89 -1.18 -27.19 -25.37
N GLY A 90 -2.30 -26.48 -25.55
CA GLY A 90 -3.13 -25.98 -24.46
C GLY A 90 -4.51 -25.53 -24.94
N ILE A 91 -5.42 -25.33 -23.99
CA ILE A 91 -6.77 -24.80 -24.23
C ILE A 91 -6.70 -23.28 -24.13
N LYS A 92 -7.16 -22.53 -25.13
CA LYS A 92 -7.10 -21.06 -25.05
C LYS A 92 -7.84 -20.55 -23.81
N ILE A 93 -7.29 -19.54 -23.14
CA ILE A 93 -7.82 -19.04 -21.86
C ILE A 93 -9.28 -18.54 -21.97
N ASN A 94 -9.72 -18.16 -23.18
CA ASN A 94 -11.07 -17.69 -23.46
C ASN A 94 -12.05 -18.80 -23.88
N GLN A 95 -11.62 -20.06 -23.98
CA GLN A 95 -12.48 -21.20 -24.33
C GLN A 95 -13.08 -21.85 -23.07
N LEU A 96 -13.99 -21.12 -22.41
CA LEU A 96 -14.56 -21.51 -21.11
C LEU A 96 -15.20 -22.91 -21.12
N GLU A 97 -15.94 -23.25 -22.18
CA GLU A 97 -16.59 -24.58 -22.32
C GLU A 97 -15.57 -25.74 -22.29
N MET A 98 -14.41 -25.52 -22.91
CA MET A 98 -13.33 -26.52 -22.93
C MET A 98 -12.64 -26.62 -21.57
N ILE A 99 -12.48 -25.50 -20.87
CA ILE A 99 -11.93 -25.45 -19.50
C ILE A 99 -12.88 -26.17 -18.54
N ASP A 100 -14.18 -25.88 -18.62
CA ASP A 100 -15.22 -26.49 -17.79
C ASP A 100 -15.35 -28.00 -18.05
N SER A 101 -15.33 -28.43 -19.32
CA SER A 101 -15.40 -29.86 -19.67
C SER A 101 -14.20 -30.69 -19.18
N ARG A 102 -13.05 -30.04 -18.92
CA ARG A 102 -11.86 -30.66 -18.33
C ARG A 102 -11.87 -30.63 -16.80
N GLY A 103 -12.84 -29.96 -16.18
CA GLY A 103 -12.93 -29.80 -14.73
C GLY A 103 -11.85 -28.89 -14.15
N TYR A 104 -11.30 -27.96 -14.93
CA TYR A 104 -10.29 -27.01 -14.47
C TYR A 104 -10.92 -25.87 -13.67
N ASP A 105 -10.21 -25.44 -12.62
CA ASP A 105 -10.66 -24.38 -11.73
C ASP A 105 -10.41 -22.99 -12.36
N ARG A 106 -11.47 -22.41 -12.93
CA ARG A 106 -11.44 -21.08 -13.56
C ARG A 106 -10.99 -19.97 -12.61
N SER A 107 -11.41 -20.03 -11.33
CA SER A 107 -11.02 -19.03 -10.33
C SER A 107 -9.52 -19.11 -10.04
N ARG A 108 -8.96 -20.32 -9.99
CA ARG A 108 -7.52 -20.52 -9.85
C ARG A 108 -6.74 -20.06 -11.07
N ILE A 109 -7.22 -20.33 -12.28
CA ILE A 109 -6.60 -19.85 -13.52
C ILE A 109 -6.58 -18.32 -13.53
N SER A 110 -7.72 -17.69 -13.20
CA SER A 110 -7.85 -16.23 -13.07
C SER A 110 -6.85 -15.66 -12.07
N SER A 111 -6.78 -16.27 -10.88
CA SER A 111 -5.84 -15.90 -9.83
C SER A 111 -4.40 -16.00 -10.30
N ARG A 112 -4.00 -17.10 -10.95
CA ARG A 112 -2.66 -17.30 -11.53
C ARG A 112 -2.34 -16.27 -12.60
N ALA A 113 -3.28 -15.92 -13.47
CA ALA A 113 -3.06 -14.95 -14.55
C ALA A 113 -2.71 -13.55 -13.99
N ILE A 114 -3.50 -13.09 -13.02
CA ILE A 114 -3.22 -11.83 -12.32
C ILE A 114 -1.94 -11.91 -11.50
N GLU A 115 -1.72 -13.03 -10.81
CA GLU A 115 -0.53 -13.25 -10.01
C GLU A 115 0.76 -13.17 -10.87
N ALA A 116 0.77 -13.80 -12.05
CA ALA A 116 1.88 -13.71 -12.99
C ALA A 116 2.14 -12.25 -13.38
N TYR A 117 1.09 -11.46 -13.61
CA TYR A 117 1.26 -10.07 -13.99
C TYR A 117 1.75 -9.18 -12.84
N LEU A 118 1.27 -9.42 -11.61
CA LEU A 118 1.82 -8.76 -10.43
C LEU A 118 3.31 -9.06 -10.28
N ILE A 119 3.75 -10.30 -10.50
CA ILE A 119 5.17 -10.66 -10.51
C ILE A 119 5.94 -9.86 -11.57
N GLN A 120 5.40 -9.71 -12.77
CA GLN A 120 6.02 -8.96 -13.86
C GLN A 120 6.28 -7.49 -13.48
N ILE A 121 5.26 -6.79 -12.99
CA ILE A 121 5.40 -5.36 -12.66
C ILE A 121 6.19 -5.17 -11.37
N LEU A 122 5.82 -5.89 -10.31
CA LEU A 122 6.27 -5.60 -8.95
C LEU A 122 7.61 -6.27 -8.62
N LYS A 123 7.94 -7.40 -9.24
CA LYS A 123 9.15 -8.16 -8.91
C LYS A 123 10.22 -8.08 -9.99
N THR A 124 9.88 -8.41 -11.24
CA THR A 124 10.88 -8.49 -12.32
C THR A 124 11.11 -7.11 -12.96
N GLY A 125 10.04 -6.31 -13.07
CA GLY A 125 10.02 -5.09 -13.87
C GLY A 125 9.99 -5.36 -15.38
N PHE A 126 9.84 -6.61 -15.80
CA PHE A 126 9.71 -6.99 -17.20
C PHE A 126 8.31 -7.55 -17.41
N PHE A 127 7.49 -6.83 -18.19
CA PHE A 127 6.05 -7.04 -18.24
C PHE A 127 5.52 -7.11 -19.66
N HIS A 128 4.44 -7.87 -19.82
CA HIS A 128 3.70 -8.00 -21.06
C HIS A 128 2.76 -6.79 -21.22
N ALA A 129 3.02 -5.93 -22.19
CA ALA A 129 2.29 -4.69 -22.39
C ALA A 129 0.94 -4.88 -23.10
N ASP A 130 0.70 -6.07 -23.68
CA ASP A 130 -0.62 -6.44 -24.23
C ASP A 130 -0.94 -7.95 -24.10
N PRO A 131 -1.26 -8.46 -22.89
CA PRO A 131 -1.45 -9.89 -22.65
C PRO A 131 -2.79 -10.38 -23.23
N HIS A 132 -2.95 -10.33 -24.54
CA HIS A 132 -4.20 -10.65 -25.22
C HIS A 132 -4.60 -12.11 -24.93
N PRO A 133 -5.88 -12.40 -24.62
CA PRO A 133 -6.33 -13.76 -24.29
C PRO A 133 -6.02 -14.79 -25.38
N GLY A 134 -5.94 -14.36 -26.64
CA GLY A 134 -5.58 -15.21 -27.77
C GLY A 134 -4.17 -15.81 -27.71
N ASN A 135 -3.27 -15.18 -26.96
CA ASN A 135 -1.87 -15.58 -26.80
C ASN A 135 -1.60 -16.36 -25.51
N LEU A 136 -2.67 -16.65 -24.75
CA LEU A 136 -2.62 -17.42 -23.53
C LEU A 136 -3.39 -18.73 -23.68
N ALA A 137 -2.79 -19.81 -23.21
CA ALA A 137 -3.48 -21.10 -23.11
C ALA A 137 -3.22 -21.76 -21.76
N ILE A 138 -4.03 -22.76 -21.47
CA ILE A 138 -4.01 -23.55 -20.25
C ILE A 138 -3.54 -24.95 -20.60
N ASP A 139 -2.40 -25.35 -20.06
CA ASP A 139 -1.86 -26.70 -20.14
C ASP A 139 -2.56 -27.63 -19.13
N LYS A 140 -2.18 -28.91 -19.14
CA LYS A 140 -2.43 -29.82 -18.03
C LYS A 140 -1.93 -29.19 -16.71
N ASP A 141 -2.66 -29.46 -15.62
CA ASP A 141 -2.40 -28.90 -14.29
C ASP A 141 -2.67 -27.38 -14.14
N GLU A 142 -3.50 -26.82 -15.03
CA GLU A 142 -3.97 -25.42 -14.98
C GLU A 142 -2.81 -24.41 -15.13
N THR A 143 -1.72 -24.83 -15.78
CA THR A 143 -0.53 -24.01 -16.03
C THR A 143 -0.78 -23.04 -17.18
N ILE A 144 -0.40 -21.78 -17.02
CA ILE A 144 -0.60 -20.74 -18.04
C ILE A 144 0.57 -20.75 -19.00
N ILE A 145 0.30 -21.00 -20.27
CA ILE A 145 1.24 -20.94 -21.39
C ILE A 145 1.14 -19.56 -22.06
N TYR A 146 2.28 -18.91 -22.26
CA TYR A 146 2.41 -17.66 -23.02
C TYR A 146 3.04 -17.95 -24.39
N TYR A 147 2.43 -17.46 -25.47
CA TYR A 147 2.94 -17.67 -26.84
C TYR A 147 3.51 -16.43 -27.52
N ASP A 148 3.09 -15.24 -27.09
CA ASP A 148 3.47 -13.96 -27.70
C ASP A 148 4.34 -13.18 -26.71
N PHE A 149 5.43 -12.62 -27.22
CA PHE A 149 6.33 -11.75 -26.47
C PHE A 149 6.77 -10.53 -27.30
N GLY A 150 5.99 -10.17 -28.34
CA GLY A 150 6.27 -9.05 -29.23
C GLY A 150 6.15 -7.71 -28.49
N MET A 151 5.17 -7.61 -27.58
CA MET A 151 4.91 -6.41 -26.78
C MET A 151 5.37 -6.56 -25.33
N MET A 152 6.68 -6.45 -25.09
CA MET A 152 7.25 -6.46 -23.75
C MET A 152 7.84 -5.10 -23.35
N GLY A 153 7.52 -4.67 -22.14
CA GLY A 153 8.03 -3.43 -21.54
C GLY A 153 9.00 -3.70 -20.39
N GLU A 154 9.84 -2.72 -20.09
CA GLU A 154 10.75 -2.75 -18.94
C GLU A 154 10.59 -1.51 -18.06
N ILE A 155 10.43 -1.75 -16.77
CA ILE A 155 10.31 -0.75 -15.72
C ILE A 155 11.64 -0.71 -14.98
N LYS A 156 12.31 0.44 -15.06
CA LYS A 156 13.55 0.68 -14.32
C LYS A 156 13.33 0.50 -12.82
N SER A 157 14.32 -0.05 -12.12
CA SER A 157 14.21 -0.38 -10.68
C SER A 157 13.70 0.77 -9.82
N PHE A 158 14.15 2.00 -10.06
CA PHE A 158 13.68 3.19 -9.35
C PHE A 158 12.17 3.47 -9.56
N THR A 159 11.69 3.37 -10.81
CA THR A 159 10.26 3.53 -11.11
C THR A 159 9.45 2.37 -10.54
N ARG A 160 10.00 1.16 -10.56
CA ARG A 160 9.39 -0.05 -9.98
C ARG A 160 9.19 0.11 -8.47
N GLU A 161 10.17 0.64 -7.75
CA GLU A 161 10.08 0.91 -6.32
C GLU A 161 8.94 1.87 -5.96
N LYS A 162 8.77 2.92 -6.77
CA LYS A 162 7.68 3.90 -6.60
C LYS A 162 6.31 3.34 -6.99
N LEU A 163 6.24 2.52 -8.04
CA LEU A 163 5.02 1.80 -8.43
C LEU A 163 4.57 0.83 -7.34
N LEU A 164 5.54 0.12 -6.75
CA LEU A 164 5.32 -0.68 -5.57
C LEU A 164 4.75 0.19 -4.44
N GLU A 165 5.38 1.30 -4.07
CA GLU A 165 4.87 2.21 -3.03
C GLU A 165 3.45 2.69 -3.30
N LEU A 166 3.11 3.04 -4.54
CA LEU A 166 1.75 3.38 -4.95
C LEU A 166 0.79 2.22 -4.67
N PHE A 167 1.15 1.01 -5.11
CA PHE A 167 0.33 -0.19 -4.89
C PHE A 167 0.08 -0.47 -3.39
N TYR A 168 1.10 -0.37 -2.53
CA TYR A 168 0.91 -0.53 -1.08
C TYR A 168 0.06 0.59 -0.48
N SER A 169 0.23 1.82 -0.95
CA SER A 169 -0.54 2.97 -0.47
C SER A 169 -2.03 2.82 -0.78
N VAL A 170 -2.35 2.29 -1.96
CA VAL A 170 -3.73 1.93 -2.35
C VAL A 170 -4.28 0.83 -1.46
N TYR A 171 -3.48 -0.21 -1.21
CA TYR A 171 -3.86 -1.32 -0.34
C TYR A 171 -4.14 -0.89 1.12
N GLU A 172 -3.31 -0.01 1.68
CA GLU A 172 -3.48 0.56 3.02
C GLU A 172 -4.64 1.58 3.09
N LYS A 173 -5.26 1.92 1.95
CA LYS A 173 -6.29 2.96 1.83
C LYS A 173 -5.84 4.33 2.34
N ASP A 174 -4.56 4.66 2.18
CA ASP A 174 -3.99 5.95 2.61
C ASP A 174 -3.91 6.92 1.43
N ALA A 175 -4.91 7.79 1.28
CA ALA A 175 -4.95 8.77 0.21
C ALA A 175 -3.76 9.74 0.19
N LYS A 176 -3.14 10.03 1.35
CA LYS A 176 -1.96 10.91 1.40
C LYS A 176 -0.75 10.21 0.79
N LYS A 177 -0.54 8.95 1.12
CA LYS A 177 0.56 8.15 0.55
C LYS A 177 0.35 7.91 -0.94
N VAL A 178 -0.88 7.64 -1.38
CA VAL A 178 -1.23 7.52 -2.81
C VAL A 178 -0.91 8.81 -3.56
N MET A 179 -1.37 9.96 -3.05
CA MET A 179 -1.09 11.26 -3.66
C MET A 179 0.41 11.54 -3.76
N LYS A 180 1.18 11.26 -2.68
CA LYS A 180 2.64 11.40 -2.70
C LYS A 180 3.28 10.49 -3.76
N ALA A 181 2.88 9.22 -3.82
CA ALA A 181 3.42 8.28 -4.80
C ALA A 181 3.12 8.71 -6.25
N LEU A 182 1.94 9.26 -6.52
CA LEU A 182 1.60 9.83 -7.84
C LEU A 182 2.48 11.03 -8.19
N ILE A 183 2.82 11.89 -7.22
CA ILE A 183 3.77 13.00 -7.41
C ILE A 183 5.18 12.46 -7.68
N ASP A 184 5.64 11.50 -6.88
CA ASP A 184 6.96 10.91 -7.02
C ASP A 184 7.13 10.19 -8.37
N LEU A 185 6.04 9.62 -8.92
CA LEU A 185 6.00 9.02 -10.25
C LEU A 185 5.93 10.04 -11.39
N GLY A 186 5.76 11.33 -11.08
CA GLY A 186 5.57 12.40 -12.06
C GLY A 186 4.18 12.41 -12.70
N ALA A 187 3.27 11.53 -12.25
CA ALA A 187 1.90 11.44 -12.75
C ALA A 187 1.05 12.63 -12.28
N LEU A 188 1.34 13.20 -11.10
CA LEU A 188 0.66 14.37 -10.54
C LEU A 188 1.66 15.51 -10.31
N GLN A 189 1.40 16.70 -10.87
CA GLN A 189 2.19 17.89 -10.55
C GLN A 189 1.66 18.57 -9.28
N PRO A 190 2.54 18.94 -8.33
CA PRO A 190 2.11 19.62 -7.11
C PRO A 190 1.91 21.12 -7.38
N MET A 191 0.78 21.51 -7.97
CA MET A 191 0.43 22.91 -8.23
C MET A 191 -0.82 23.29 -7.41
N GLY A 192 -0.75 24.31 -6.55
CA GLY A 192 -1.93 24.80 -5.81
C GLY A 192 -2.46 23.86 -4.71
N ASP A 193 -3.76 23.94 -4.41
CA ASP A 193 -4.42 23.15 -3.35
C ASP A 193 -4.87 21.78 -3.86
N LEU A 194 -4.17 20.72 -3.44
CA LEU A 194 -4.49 19.33 -3.78
C LEU A 194 -5.59 18.71 -2.89
N SER A 195 -6.26 19.49 -2.03
CA SER A 195 -7.29 18.96 -1.13
C SER A 195 -8.47 18.32 -1.87
N ALA A 196 -8.84 18.84 -3.03
CA ALA A 196 -9.87 18.25 -3.88
C ALA A 196 -9.43 16.87 -4.42
N VAL A 197 -8.23 16.81 -5.02
CA VAL A 197 -7.63 15.55 -5.52
C VAL A 197 -7.54 14.51 -4.40
N ARG A 198 -7.07 14.91 -3.21
CA ARG A 198 -6.99 14.01 -2.05
C ARG A 198 -8.36 13.46 -1.64
N ARG A 199 -9.42 14.27 -1.66
CA ARG A 199 -10.79 13.81 -1.36
C ARG A 199 -11.27 12.81 -2.40
N SER A 200 -11.03 13.06 -3.69
CA SER A 200 -11.39 12.14 -4.78
C SER A 200 -10.64 10.81 -4.66
N ILE A 201 -9.33 10.86 -4.38
CA ILE A 201 -8.54 9.65 -4.12
C ILE A 201 -9.09 8.89 -2.92
N GLN A 202 -9.38 9.56 -1.80
CA GLN A 202 -9.92 8.90 -0.61
C GLN A 202 -11.27 8.23 -0.91
N PHE A 203 -12.16 8.93 -1.61
CA PHE A 203 -13.44 8.38 -2.02
C PHE A 203 -13.29 7.15 -2.91
N PHE A 204 -12.35 7.18 -3.86
CA PHE A 204 -12.01 6.00 -4.67
C PHE A 204 -11.51 4.84 -3.81
N LEU A 205 -10.59 5.09 -2.87
CA LEU A 205 -10.04 4.07 -1.97
C LEU A 205 -11.10 3.45 -1.04
N ASP A 206 -12.06 4.25 -0.59
CA ASP A 206 -13.15 3.79 0.25
C ASP A 206 -14.09 2.87 -0.53
N ASN A 207 -14.32 3.15 -1.81
CA ASN A 207 -15.22 2.41 -2.70
C ASN A 207 -14.58 1.28 -3.51
N LEU A 208 -13.24 1.13 -3.47
CA LEU A 208 -12.49 0.08 -4.19
C LEU A 208 -12.99 -1.34 -3.91
N LEU A 209 -13.55 -1.61 -2.73
CA LEU A 209 -14.05 -2.93 -2.31
C LEU A 209 -15.56 -3.12 -2.53
N THR A 210 -16.30 -2.06 -2.83
CA THR A 210 -17.76 -2.08 -2.86
C THR A 210 -18.22 -2.39 -4.28
N GLN A 211 -18.28 -3.68 -4.62
CA GLN A 211 -18.78 -4.17 -5.92
C GLN A 211 -20.31 -4.00 -6.03
N THR A 212 -20.79 -2.77 -6.20
CA THR A 212 -22.20 -2.52 -6.56
C THR A 212 -22.37 -2.32 -8.07
N PRO A 213 -23.51 -2.71 -8.66
CA PRO A 213 -23.78 -2.54 -10.10
C PRO A 213 -23.67 -1.09 -10.61
N ASP A 214 -23.77 -0.10 -9.72
CA ASP A 214 -23.60 1.34 -9.98
C ASP A 214 -22.13 1.81 -10.03
N GLN A 215 -21.15 0.91 -9.88
CA GLN A 215 -19.73 1.25 -9.92
C GLN A 215 -19.31 1.89 -11.24
N GLN A 216 -19.85 1.49 -12.39
CA GLN A 216 -19.46 2.08 -13.67
C GLN A 216 -19.90 3.55 -13.78
N GLN A 217 -21.12 3.89 -13.32
CA GLN A 217 -21.59 5.27 -13.28
C GLN A 217 -20.85 6.10 -12.22
N THR A 218 -20.55 5.50 -11.07
CA THR A 218 -19.81 6.18 -10.00
C THR A 218 -18.36 6.42 -10.41
N LEU A 219 -17.70 5.44 -11.05
CA LEU A 219 -16.34 5.56 -11.60
C LEU A 219 -16.28 6.49 -12.81
N ALA A 220 -17.32 6.55 -13.64
CA ALA A 220 -17.43 7.52 -14.72
C ALA A 220 -17.60 8.95 -14.19
N ALA A 221 -18.44 9.16 -13.17
CA ALA A 221 -18.59 10.45 -12.50
C ALA A 221 -17.30 10.86 -11.75
N ILE A 222 -16.61 9.92 -11.10
CA ILE A 222 -15.27 10.12 -10.52
C ILE A 222 -14.26 10.46 -11.61
N GLY A 223 -14.33 9.76 -12.75
CA GLY A 223 -13.50 10.00 -13.92
C GLY A 223 -13.70 11.41 -14.44
N GLU A 224 -14.95 11.85 -14.63
CA GLU A 224 -15.31 13.22 -15.02
C GLU A 224 -14.89 14.26 -13.98
N ASP A 225 -15.06 14.01 -12.68
CA ASP A 225 -14.64 14.91 -11.61
C ASP A 225 -13.10 15.01 -11.52
N LEU A 226 -12.39 13.88 -11.61
CA LEU A 226 -10.93 13.86 -11.70
C LEU A 226 -10.46 14.54 -12.99
N PHE A 227 -11.16 14.37 -14.11
CA PHE A 227 -10.84 14.99 -15.40
C PHE A 227 -11.09 16.50 -15.36
N ALA A 228 -12.18 16.94 -14.72
CA ALA A 228 -12.51 18.34 -14.51
C ALA A 228 -11.54 19.02 -13.54
N ILE A 229 -11.10 18.32 -12.48
CA ILE A 229 -10.03 18.79 -11.58
C ILE A 229 -8.66 18.77 -12.30
N ALA A 230 -8.45 17.83 -13.23
CA ALA A 230 -7.25 17.74 -14.06
C ALA A 230 -7.19 18.78 -15.18
N GLN A 231 -8.30 19.45 -15.54
CA GLN A 231 -8.24 20.54 -16.53
C GLN A 231 -7.36 21.71 -16.07
N ASP A 232 -7.24 21.92 -14.74
CA ASP A 232 -6.35 22.93 -14.14
C ASP A 232 -5.07 22.33 -13.51
N GLN A 233 -4.92 21.00 -13.51
CA GLN A 233 -3.80 20.30 -12.88
C GLN A 233 -3.21 19.29 -13.87
N PRO A 234 -2.01 19.52 -14.42
CA PRO A 234 -1.51 18.69 -15.51
C PRO A 234 -1.07 17.33 -14.99
N PHE A 235 -2.01 16.36 -14.97
CA PHE A 235 -1.64 14.95 -14.92
C PHE A 235 -0.79 14.67 -16.16
N ARG A 236 0.46 14.24 -15.94
CA ARG A 236 1.37 13.86 -17.02
C ARG A 236 1.73 12.41 -16.83
N PHE A 237 0.99 11.52 -17.48
CA PHE A 237 1.35 10.11 -17.50
C PHE A 237 2.58 9.92 -18.40
N PRO A 238 3.71 9.41 -17.88
CA PRO A 238 4.81 9.00 -18.74
C PRO A 238 4.32 7.91 -19.71
N SER A 239 4.80 7.87 -20.95
CA SER A 239 4.37 6.89 -21.97
C SER A 239 4.46 5.43 -21.49
N THR A 240 5.44 5.10 -20.63
CA THR A 240 5.57 3.78 -20.00
C THR A 240 4.35 3.38 -19.15
N PHE A 241 3.62 4.34 -18.58
CA PHE A 241 2.42 4.09 -17.78
C PHE A 241 1.20 3.74 -18.62
N THR A 242 1.11 4.27 -19.84
CA THR A 242 0.02 3.94 -20.77
C THR A 242 -0.02 2.44 -21.04
N PHE A 243 1.14 1.82 -21.27
CA PHE A 243 1.26 0.37 -21.47
C PHE A 243 0.86 -0.44 -20.24
N VAL A 244 1.21 0.04 -19.05
CA VAL A 244 0.83 -0.61 -17.78
C VAL A 244 -0.68 -0.58 -17.59
N VAL A 245 -1.31 0.59 -17.78
CA VAL A 245 -2.77 0.75 -17.67
C VAL A 245 -3.49 -0.14 -18.67
N ARG A 246 -3.05 -0.15 -19.94
CA ARG A 246 -3.63 -0.99 -20.99
C ARG A 246 -3.60 -2.47 -20.60
N ALA A 247 -2.45 -2.97 -20.17
CA ALA A 247 -2.33 -4.38 -19.82
C ALA A 247 -3.11 -4.74 -18.54
N PHE A 248 -3.26 -3.82 -17.57
CA PHE A 248 -4.19 -4.00 -16.45
C PHE A 248 -5.64 -4.13 -16.91
N SER A 249 -6.09 -3.28 -17.85
CA SER A 249 -7.45 -3.38 -18.41
C SER A 249 -7.70 -4.70 -19.13
N THR A 250 -6.73 -5.19 -19.92
CA THR A 250 -6.83 -6.50 -20.58
C THR A 250 -6.92 -7.64 -19.55
N LEU A 251 -6.14 -7.55 -18.48
CA LEU A 251 -6.12 -8.56 -17.41
C LEU A 251 -7.37 -8.58 -16.57
N GLU A 252 -7.95 -7.42 -16.27
CA GLU A 252 -9.24 -7.33 -15.62
C GLU A 252 -10.32 -8.01 -16.48
N GLY A 253 -10.30 -7.78 -17.80
CA GLY A 253 -11.16 -8.49 -18.75
C GLY A 253 -10.99 -10.01 -18.68
N ILE A 254 -9.74 -10.51 -18.70
CA ILE A 254 -9.45 -11.94 -18.50
C ILE A 254 -9.98 -12.44 -17.15
N GLY A 255 -9.79 -11.64 -16.10
CA GLY A 255 -10.23 -11.94 -14.74
C GLY A 255 -11.73 -12.20 -14.67
N TYR A 256 -12.54 -11.29 -15.22
CA TYR A 256 -14.00 -11.41 -15.27
C TYR A 256 -14.52 -12.48 -16.22
N ILE A 257 -13.84 -12.69 -17.37
CA ILE A 257 -14.18 -13.78 -18.29
C ILE A 257 -14.04 -15.13 -17.59
N LEU A 258 -12.97 -15.31 -16.81
CA LEU A 258 -12.70 -16.55 -16.10
C LEU A 258 -13.53 -16.68 -14.82
N ASP A 259 -13.63 -15.65 -14.00
CA ASP A 259 -14.29 -15.69 -12.71
C ASP A 259 -15.26 -14.51 -12.56
N PRO A 260 -16.59 -14.72 -12.57
CA PRO A 260 -17.55 -13.64 -12.36
C PRO A 260 -17.43 -12.96 -10.98
N GLU A 261 -16.90 -13.66 -9.97
CA GLU A 261 -16.64 -13.12 -8.63
C GLU A 261 -15.21 -12.56 -8.47
N TYR A 262 -14.53 -12.37 -9.60
CA TYR A 262 -13.19 -11.82 -9.68
C TYR A 262 -13.01 -10.58 -8.80
N SER A 263 -11.90 -10.55 -8.07
CA SER A 263 -11.48 -9.38 -7.30
C SER A 263 -9.97 -9.25 -7.34
N PHE A 264 -9.49 -8.27 -8.10
CA PHE A 264 -8.08 -7.92 -8.15
C PHE A 264 -7.49 -7.72 -6.75
N ILE A 265 -8.23 -7.04 -5.85
CA ILE A 265 -7.76 -6.71 -4.50
C ILE A 265 -7.49 -7.98 -3.67
N LYS A 266 -8.34 -9.01 -3.78
CA LYS A 266 -8.15 -10.29 -3.07
C LYS A 266 -6.85 -10.97 -3.51
N ILE A 267 -6.55 -10.97 -4.81
CA ILE A 267 -5.35 -11.59 -5.39
C ILE A 267 -4.09 -10.76 -5.10
N ALA A 268 -4.23 -9.44 -5.07
CA ALA A 268 -3.17 -8.47 -4.79
C ALA A 268 -2.76 -8.42 -3.32
N ALA A 269 -3.66 -8.74 -2.38
CA ALA A 269 -3.44 -8.58 -0.94
C ALA A 269 -2.19 -9.31 -0.39
N PRO A 270 -1.88 -10.57 -0.75
CA PRO A 270 -0.68 -11.25 -0.27
C PRO A 270 0.62 -10.57 -0.70
N TYR A 271 0.63 -10.01 -1.92
CA TYR A 271 1.75 -9.24 -2.46
C TYR A 271 1.95 -7.92 -1.72
N ALA A 272 0.84 -7.30 -1.30
CA ALA A 272 0.82 -6.15 -0.44
C ALA A 272 1.37 -6.48 0.98
N GLN A 273 0.97 -7.63 1.53
CA GLN A 273 1.41 -8.05 2.87
C GLN A 273 2.88 -8.48 2.90
N ALA A 274 3.39 -9.11 1.83
CA ALA A 274 4.76 -9.62 1.77
C ALA A 274 5.82 -8.51 1.91
N ARG A 275 5.62 -7.33 1.30
CA ARG A 275 6.55 -6.19 1.50
C ARG A 275 6.34 -5.49 2.82
N ILE A 276 5.10 -5.36 3.31
CA ILE A 276 4.89 -4.85 4.68
C ILE A 276 5.71 -5.71 5.64
N ASN A 277 5.64 -7.02 5.51
CA ASN A 277 6.49 -7.91 6.29
C ASN A 277 7.97 -7.68 5.99
N ALA A 278 8.42 -7.64 4.73
CA ALA A 278 9.84 -7.45 4.38
C ALA A 278 10.44 -6.10 4.85
N VAL A 279 9.65 -5.02 4.93
CA VAL A 279 10.04 -3.69 5.41
C VAL A 279 9.92 -3.60 6.94
N THR A 280 8.93 -4.28 7.53
CA THR A 280 8.73 -4.31 8.98
C THR A 280 9.70 -5.28 9.66
N MET A 281 10.22 -6.29 8.96
CA MET A 281 11.21 -7.24 9.48
C MET A 281 12.53 -6.58 9.90
N PRO A 282 13.18 -5.71 9.11
CA PRO A 282 14.34 -4.96 9.59
C PRO A 282 14.01 -4.06 10.78
N TYR A 283 12.80 -3.46 10.84
CA TYR A 283 12.37 -2.66 12.00
C TYR A 283 12.09 -3.51 13.26
N ARG A 284 11.55 -4.72 13.08
CA ARG A 284 11.31 -5.69 14.17
C ARG A 284 12.60 -6.31 14.65
N VAL A 285 13.52 -6.63 13.75
CA VAL A 285 14.85 -7.15 14.08
C VAL A 285 15.68 -6.07 14.75
N GLN A 286 15.68 -4.83 14.27
CA GLN A 286 16.31 -3.70 14.97
C GLN A 286 15.66 -3.45 16.33
N ARG A 287 14.33 -3.53 16.44
CA ARG A 287 13.65 -3.42 17.73
C ARG A 287 14.01 -4.59 18.64
N ILE A 288 14.15 -5.81 18.13
CA ILE A 288 14.58 -6.97 18.90
C ILE A 288 16.04 -6.84 19.28
N GLU A 289 16.94 -6.36 18.42
CA GLU A 289 18.33 -6.06 18.74
C GLU A 289 18.42 -4.92 19.75
N GLU A 290 17.63 -3.85 19.64
CA GLU A 290 17.50 -2.82 20.66
C GLU A 290 16.97 -3.41 21.97
N PHE A 291 15.98 -4.30 21.92
CA PHE A 291 15.41 -4.95 23.09
C PHE A 291 16.39 -5.93 23.74
N VAL A 292 17.17 -6.66 22.94
CA VAL A 292 18.23 -7.60 23.37
C VAL A 292 19.43 -6.82 23.89
N ASN A 293 19.84 -5.73 23.24
CA ASN A 293 20.87 -4.82 23.73
C ASN A 293 20.42 -4.11 25.03
N GLN A 294 19.12 -3.78 25.18
CA GLN A 294 18.56 -3.26 26.44
C GLN A 294 18.49 -4.33 27.54
N LEU A 295 18.26 -5.60 27.17
CA LEU A 295 18.32 -6.75 28.09
C LEU A 295 19.76 -7.03 28.54
N GLU A 296 20.74 -6.99 27.63
CA GLU A 296 22.17 -7.19 27.90
C GLU A 296 22.80 -6.00 28.63
N ALA A 297 22.34 -4.77 28.38
CA ALA A 297 22.73 -3.57 29.11
C ALA A 297 22.14 -3.49 30.53
N GLY A 298 21.35 -4.48 30.96
CA GLY A 298 20.82 -4.58 32.33
C GLY A 298 19.69 -3.59 32.63
N ASP A 299 18.97 -3.10 31.61
CA ASP A 299 17.93 -2.07 31.77
C ASP A 299 16.55 -2.63 32.19
N LEU A 300 16.51 -3.90 32.57
CA LEU A 300 15.39 -4.55 33.28
C LEU A 300 15.13 -3.98 34.69
N LYS A 301 15.61 -2.77 35.01
CA LYS A 301 15.24 -2.01 36.22
C LYS A 301 14.10 -1.01 36.00
N PHE A 302 13.55 -0.89 34.80
CA PHE A 302 12.54 0.13 34.51
C PHE A 302 11.16 -0.13 35.13
N ARG A 303 10.80 -1.37 35.48
CA ARG A 303 9.55 -1.63 36.23
C ARG A 303 9.67 -1.41 37.74
N VAL A 304 10.88 -1.45 38.31
CA VAL A 304 11.08 -1.30 39.76
C VAL A 304 11.26 0.18 40.13
N ARG A 305 12.07 0.95 39.38
CA ARG A 305 12.29 2.36 39.69
C ARG A 305 11.08 3.28 39.47
N VAL A 306 10.23 3.01 38.47
CA VAL A 306 8.99 3.79 38.26
C VAL A 306 7.99 3.51 39.37
N LEU A 307 7.87 2.25 39.82
CA LEU A 307 7.02 1.88 40.96
C LEU A 307 7.57 2.42 42.28
N GLU A 308 8.89 2.40 42.50
CA GLU A 308 9.52 2.98 43.69
C GLU A 308 9.38 4.50 43.73
N ALA A 309 9.58 5.20 42.60
CA ALA A 309 9.42 6.65 42.51
C ALA A 309 7.95 7.06 42.70
N GLU A 310 6.99 6.36 42.10
CA GLU A 310 5.57 6.63 42.27
C GLU A 310 5.11 6.32 43.72
N ARG A 311 5.65 5.27 44.35
CA ARG A 311 5.39 4.93 45.76
C ARG A 311 6.02 5.94 46.72
N ALA A 312 7.25 6.38 46.48
CA ALA A 312 7.93 7.42 47.25
C ALA A 312 7.18 8.76 47.16
N ALA A 313 6.71 9.13 45.97
CA ALA A 313 5.87 10.31 45.77
C ALA A 313 4.55 10.21 46.56
N ARG A 314 3.85 9.07 46.49
CA ARG A 314 2.62 8.87 47.29
C ARG A 314 2.88 8.94 48.80
N LYS A 315 3.99 8.37 49.29
CA LYS A 315 4.40 8.43 50.70
C LYS A 315 4.68 9.87 51.14
N ALA A 316 5.39 10.64 50.31
CA ALA A 316 5.66 12.06 50.55
C ALA A 316 4.37 12.88 50.65
N THR A 317 3.41 12.67 49.74
CA THR A 317 2.11 13.37 49.78
C THR A 317 1.31 13.06 51.06
N ILE A 318 1.30 11.79 51.52
CA ILE A 318 0.60 11.41 52.75
C ILE A 318 1.27 12.03 53.99
N LEU A 319 2.60 12.04 54.04
CA LEU A 319 3.36 12.68 55.13
C LEU A 319 3.17 14.21 55.15
N GLN A 320 3.09 14.85 53.98
CA GLN A 320 2.81 16.28 53.87
C GLN A 320 1.41 16.62 54.41
N MET A 321 0.39 15.82 54.06
CA MET A 321 -0.97 15.96 54.60
C MET A 321 -1.00 15.74 56.12
N ALA A 322 -0.27 14.74 56.63
CA ALA A 322 -0.14 14.49 58.07
C ALA A 322 0.44 15.70 58.81
N THR A 323 1.51 16.29 58.25
CA THR A 323 2.16 17.49 58.80
C THR A 323 1.20 18.67 58.82
N MET A 324 0.41 18.87 57.76
CA MET A 324 -0.60 19.91 57.69
C MET A 324 -1.71 19.71 58.73
N TYR A 325 -2.15 18.48 58.98
CA TYR A 325 -3.12 18.18 60.04
C TYR A 325 -2.56 18.45 61.44
N THR A 326 -1.28 18.16 61.70
CA THR A 326 -0.63 18.50 62.98
C THR A 326 -0.56 20.00 63.19
N VAL A 327 -0.20 20.76 62.16
CA VAL A 327 -0.15 22.23 62.22
C VAL A 327 -1.54 22.80 62.48
N LEU A 328 -2.55 22.40 61.69
CA LEU A 328 -3.93 22.87 61.85
C LEU A 328 -4.52 22.47 63.20
N GLY A 329 -4.35 21.21 63.61
CA GLY A 329 -4.78 20.72 64.92
C GLY A 329 -4.13 21.46 66.08
N GLY A 330 -2.81 21.72 66.00
CA GLY A 330 -2.07 22.49 67.00
C GLY A 330 -2.52 23.95 67.08
N THR A 331 -2.77 24.60 65.93
CA THR A 331 -3.30 25.97 65.91
C THR A 331 -4.69 26.06 66.52
N LEU A 332 -5.58 25.11 66.23
CA LEU A 332 -6.92 25.05 66.81
C LEU A 332 -6.89 24.75 68.31
N LEU A 333 -5.95 23.93 68.77
CA LEU A 333 -5.77 23.66 70.20
C LEU A 333 -5.29 24.93 70.94
N ASN A 334 -4.31 25.65 70.37
CA ASN A 334 -3.85 26.94 70.92
C ASN A 334 -4.96 28.00 70.92
N LEU A 335 -5.75 28.09 69.85
CA LEU A 335 -6.92 28.97 69.77
C LEU A 335 -7.96 28.59 70.83
N GLY A 336 -8.25 27.31 71.01
CA GLY A 336 -9.16 26.80 72.04
C GLY A 336 -8.73 27.19 73.46
N VAL A 337 -7.45 27.02 73.78
CA VAL A 337 -6.88 27.40 75.09
C VAL A 337 -6.92 28.91 75.31
N SER A 338 -6.53 29.70 74.29
CA SER A 338 -6.52 31.17 74.38
C SER A 338 -7.93 31.75 74.55
N LEU A 339 -8.91 31.26 73.78
CA LEU A 339 -10.30 31.72 73.84
C LEU A 339 -11.02 31.26 75.10
N SER A 340 -10.68 30.08 75.64
CA SER A 340 -11.16 29.61 76.95
C SER A 340 -10.69 30.55 78.07
N SER A 341 -9.43 31.02 78.02
CA SER A 341 -8.89 32.00 78.96
C SER A 341 -9.56 33.39 78.86
N GLN A 342 -10.21 33.71 77.73
CA GLN A 342 -10.91 34.98 77.50
C GLN A 342 -12.43 34.91 77.79
N GLY A 343 -12.92 33.77 78.30
CA GLY A 343 -14.32 33.59 78.68
C GLY A 343 -15.28 33.21 77.54
N ASN A 344 -14.79 33.01 76.31
CA ASN A 344 -15.63 32.64 75.17
C ASN A 344 -15.71 31.11 75.01
N GLN A 345 -16.51 30.47 75.86
CA GLN A 345 -16.59 29.01 75.95
C GLN A 345 -17.11 28.34 74.67
N PHE A 346 -18.08 28.95 73.98
CA PHE A 346 -18.70 28.36 72.78
C PHE A 346 -17.68 28.15 71.64
N ILE A 347 -16.87 29.16 71.35
CA ILE A 347 -15.87 29.09 70.28
C ILE A 347 -14.67 28.23 70.71
N ALA A 348 -14.34 28.22 72.01
CA ALA A 348 -13.31 27.33 72.55
C ALA A 348 -13.68 25.86 72.36
N TYR A 349 -14.92 25.45 72.67
CA TYR A 349 -15.40 24.09 72.45
C TYR A 349 -15.35 23.69 70.96
N GLY A 350 -15.78 24.58 70.06
CA GLY A 350 -15.67 24.33 68.62
C GLY A 350 -14.24 24.11 68.15
N SER A 351 -13.29 24.87 68.71
CA SER A 351 -11.86 24.74 68.41
C SER A 351 -11.27 23.42 68.92
N PHE A 352 -11.66 22.96 70.11
CA PHE A 352 -11.24 21.66 70.65
C PHE A 352 -11.80 20.48 69.84
N VAL A 353 -13.07 20.55 69.42
CA VAL A 353 -13.67 19.53 68.55
C VAL A 353 -12.93 19.49 67.20
N GLY A 354 -12.65 20.64 66.60
CA GLY A 354 -11.86 20.73 65.37
C GLY A 354 -10.46 20.12 65.52
N ALA A 355 -9.76 20.41 66.63
CA ALA A 355 -8.46 19.81 66.92
C ALA A 355 -8.52 18.27 67.02
N GLY A 356 -9.58 17.72 67.63
CA GLY A 356 -9.81 16.27 67.70
C GLY A 356 -10.04 15.60 66.33
N VAL A 357 -10.73 16.28 65.42
CA VAL A 357 -10.93 15.80 64.04
C VAL A 357 -9.58 15.70 63.31
N PHE A 358 -8.75 16.74 63.39
CA PHE A 358 -7.43 16.73 62.75
C PHE A 358 -6.47 15.70 63.36
N LEU A 359 -6.54 15.46 64.66
CA LEU A 359 -5.79 14.38 65.31
C LEU A 359 -6.21 12.99 64.78
N THR A 360 -7.51 12.79 64.57
CA THR A 360 -8.03 11.54 63.99
C THR A 360 -7.57 11.35 62.55
N LEU A 361 -7.60 12.41 61.73
CA LEU A 361 -7.09 12.39 60.36
C LEU A 361 -5.58 12.13 60.30
N PHE A 362 -4.82 12.69 61.23
CA PHE A 362 -3.39 12.40 61.38
C PHE A 362 -3.15 10.91 61.66
N LEU A 363 -3.85 10.32 62.64
CA LEU A 363 -3.71 8.89 62.95
C LEU A 363 -4.05 8.00 61.76
N LEU A 364 -5.10 8.32 61.01
CA LEU A 364 -5.48 7.60 59.78
C LEU A 364 -4.41 7.73 58.70
N SER A 365 -3.79 8.90 58.53
CA SER A 365 -2.69 9.10 57.58
C SER A 365 -1.45 8.27 57.96
N MET A 366 -1.10 8.21 59.24
CA MET A 366 0.01 7.38 59.74
C MET A 366 -0.24 5.89 59.59
N GLN A 367 -1.49 5.43 59.75
CA GLN A 367 -1.86 4.04 59.45
C GLN A 367 -1.72 3.71 57.96
N ARG A 368 -2.02 4.65 57.06
CA ARG A 368 -1.79 4.47 55.61
C ARG A 368 -0.31 4.40 55.27
N VAL A 369 0.55 5.19 55.91
CA VAL A 369 2.02 5.09 55.75
C VAL A 369 2.52 3.72 56.21
N LYS A 370 2.11 3.25 57.41
CA LYS A 370 2.50 1.92 57.90
C LYS A 370 2.07 0.77 56.99
N LYS A 371 0.93 0.90 56.32
CA LYS A 371 0.48 -0.09 55.32
C LYS A 371 1.36 -0.09 54.07
N LEU A 372 1.91 1.05 53.66
CA LEU A 372 2.84 1.16 52.54
C LEU A 372 4.21 0.53 52.89
N ASP A 373 4.70 0.74 54.11
CA ASP A 373 5.98 0.15 54.58
C ASP A 373 5.91 -1.38 54.74
N LYS A 374 4.73 -1.95 55.04
CA LYS A 374 4.57 -3.41 55.19
C LYS A 374 4.74 -4.18 53.87
N PHE A 375 4.52 -3.52 52.72
CA PHE A 375 4.79 -4.08 51.39
C PHE A 375 6.27 -4.04 51.01
N GLU A 376 7.10 -3.31 51.76
CA GLU A 376 8.54 -3.15 51.55
C GLU A 376 9.35 -4.36 52.04
N ASN A 377 8.76 -5.19 52.94
CA ASN A 377 9.42 -6.36 53.55
C ASN A 377 9.00 -7.72 52.97
N VAL A 378 8.20 -7.75 51.88
CA VAL A 378 7.64 -8.98 51.27
C VAL A 378 8.17 -9.21 49.84
N ILE A 379 8.93 -8.26 49.29
CA ILE A 379 9.69 -8.37 48.03
C ILE A 379 11.15 -8.36 48.41
#